data_AF-A0A955NRQ9-F1
#
_entry.id   AF-A0A955NRQ9-F1
#
_cell.length_a   1.000
_cell.length_b   1.000
_cell.length_c   1.000
_cell.angle_alpha   90.00
_cell.angle_beta   90.00
_cell.angle_gamma   90.00
#
_symmetry.space_group_name_H-M   'P 1'
#
loop_
_entity.id
_entity.type
_entity.pdbx_description
1 polymer ?
#
loop_
_entity_poly.entity_id
_entity_poly.type
_entity_poly.pdbx_seq_one_letter_code
_entity_poly.pdbx_strand_id
1 'polypeptide(L)'
;MALATIALSIVITLTVAFLFLEITLRRFFPQPLGISYRSEMSIPVHTPNYTLHRKEPEFEITTTFNSLGLRDREYPIEKPAETERILVLGDSITAALQVADEEVYTEIL
;
A
#
# COMPACT_ATOMS: atom_id res chain seq x y z
N MET A 1 -38.69 18.89 22.95
CA MET A 1 -37.62 19.88 22.66
C MET A 1 -36.29 19.49 23.29
N ALA A 2 -36.22 19.19 24.60
CA ALA A 2 -34.96 18.82 25.29
C ALA A 2 -34.24 17.56 24.74
N LEU A 3 -34.97 16.50 24.38
CA LEU A 3 -34.37 15.28 23.83
C LEU A 3 -33.69 15.53 22.48
N ALA A 4 -34.30 16.34 21.62
CA ALA A 4 -33.77 16.67 20.30
C ALA A 4 -32.49 17.53 20.39
N THR A 5 -32.46 18.48 21.32
CA THR A 5 -31.26 19.29 21.58
C THR A 5 -30.11 18.46 22.14
N ILE A 6 -30.40 17.52 23.06
CA ILE A 6 -29.38 16.60 23.60
C ILE A 6 -28.82 15.72 22.48
N ALA A 7 -29.69 15.10 21.67
CA ALA A 7 -29.27 14.28 20.54
C ALA A 7 -28.39 15.09 19.56
N LEU A 8 -28.79 16.32 19.22
CA LEU A 8 -28.00 17.19 18.35
C LEU A 8 -26.62 17.51 18.94
N SER A 9 -26.54 17.83 20.23
CA SER A 9 -25.25 18.12 20.89
C SER A 9 -24.32 16.90 20.94
N ILE A 10 -24.87 15.70 21.11
CA ILE A 10 -24.08 14.46 21.04
C ILE A 10 -23.52 14.27 19.64
N VAL A 11 -24.35 14.42 18.60
CA VAL A 11 -23.92 14.28 17.21
C VAL A 11 -22.80 15.27 16.89
N ILE A 12 -22.97 16.55 17.23
CA ILE A 12 -21.95 17.59 17.01
C ILE A 12 -20.64 17.23 17.73
N THR A 13 -20.73 16.81 19.00
CA THR A 13 -19.54 16.46 19.79
C THR A 13 -18.80 15.27 19.19
N LEU A 14 -19.53 14.23 18.79
CA LEU A 14 -18.93 13.06 18.13
C LEU A 14 -18.28 13.45 16.79
N THR A 15 -18.95 14.26 15.97
CA THR A 15 -18.38 14.73 14.71
C THR A 15 -17.09 15.51 14.94
N VAL A 16 -17.07 16.44 15.90
CA VAL A 16 -15.86 17.22 16.22
C VAL A 16 -14.75 16.31 16.74
N ALA A 17 -15.06 15.35 17.61
CA ALA A 17 -14.09 14.40 18.13
C ALA A 17 -13.47 13.54 17.02
N PHE A 18 -14.28 13.01 16.09
CA PHE A 18 -13.77 12.22 14.96
C PHE A 18 -12.95 13.06 13.99
N LEU A 19 -13.35 14.30 13.71
CA LEU A 19 -12.55 15.21 12.88
C LEU A 19 -11.19 15.51 13.51
N PHE A 20 -11.16 15.77 14.82
CA PHE A 20 -9.91 16.03 15.53
C PHE A 20 -8.99 14.80 15.56
N LEU A 21 -9.57 13.61 15.77
CA LEU A 21 -8.84 12.34 15.70
C LEU A 21 -8.24 12.14 14.31
N GLU A 22 -9.03 12.29 13.25
CA GLU A 22 -8.59 12.14 11.86
C GLU A 22 -7.45 13.11 11.52
N ILE A 23 -7.56 14.39 11.91
CA ILE A 23 -6.50 15.39 11.70
C ILE A 23 -5.22 14.98 12.43
N THR A 24 -5.34 14.52 13.68
CA THR A 24 -4.20 14.08 14.50
C THR A 24 -3.51 12.87 13.86
N LEU A 25 -4.29 11.86 13.45
CA LEU A 25 -3.77 10.68 12.75
C LEU A 25 -3.06 11.09 11.46
N ARG A 26 -3.68 11.91 10.61
CA ARG A 26 -3.05 12.37 9.36
C ARG A 26 -1.78 13.18 9.58
N ARG A 27 -1.68 13.94 10.67
CA ARG A 27 -0.54 14.83 10.93
C ARG A 27 0.65 14.13 11.57
N PHE A 28 0.40 13.17 12.45
CA PHE A 28 1.43 12.50 13.27
C PHE A 28 1.64 11.03 12.90
N PHE A 29 0.63 10.36 12.37
CA PHE A 29 0.66 8.94 11.99
C PHE A 29 0.09 8.76 10.57
N PRO A 30 0.70 9.40 9.56
CA PRO A 30 0.19 9.33 8.19
C PRO A 30 0.13 7.88 7.74
N GLN A 31 -1.08 7.43 7.40
CA GLN A 31 -1.30 6.07 6.93
C GLN A 31 -0.87 5.96 5.46
N PRO A 32 -0.16 4.88 5.06
CA PRO A 32 0.18 4.62 3.67
C PRO A 32 -1.08 4.14 2.91
N LEU A 33 -1.97 5.07 2.59
CA LEU A 33 -3.22 4.77 1.87
C LEU A 33 -3.00 4.57 0.35
N GLY A 34 -1.81 4.87 -0.14
CA GLY A 34 -1.43 4.68 -1.54
C GLY A 34 -0.61 3.40 -1.76
N ILE A 35 -0.26 3.16 -3.03
CA ILE A 35 0.59 2.03 -3.45
C ILE A 35 2.03 2.12 -2.91
N SER A 36 2.44 3.30 -2.42
CA SER A 36 3.78 3.54 -1.91
C SER A 36 3.79 4.61 -0.83
N TYR A 37 4.81 4.56 0.01
CA TYR A 37 5.12 5.57 1.01
C TYR A 37 6.62 5.83 1.05
N ARG A 38 7.05 6.88 1.75
CA ARG A 38 8.47 7.16 1.95
C ARG A 38 8.96 6.46 3.20
N SER A 39 10.02 5.66 3.06
CA SER A 39 10.74 5.08 4.20
C SER A 39 11.42 6.17 5.05
N GLU A 40 11.99 5.79 6.19
CA GLU A 40 12.77 6.70 7.03
C GLU A 40 13.94 7.35 6.28
N MET A 41 14.52 6.62 5.32
CA MET A 41 15.57 7.12 4.42
C MET A 41 15.03 7.94 3.25
N SER A 42 13.73 8.29 3.27
CA SER A 42 13.01 8.98 2.20
C SER A 42 12.97 8.25 0.85
N ILE A 43 13.23 6.94 0.85
CA ILE A 43 13.16 6.09 -0.36
C ILE A 43 11.69 5.69 -0.57
N PRO A 44 11.13 5.82 -1.78
CA PRO A 44 9.81 5.30 -2.07
C PRO A 44 9.83 3.78 -1.99
N VAL A 45 8.93 3.21 -1.18
CA VAL A 45 8.74 1.77 -1.03
C VAL A 45 7.25 1.45 -1.21
N HIS A 46 6.93 0.28 -1.78
CA HIS A 46 5.53 -0.11 -1.92
C HIS A 46 4.94 -0.52 -0.57
N THR A 47 3.64 -0.30 -0.42
CA THR A 47 2.91 -0.71 0.78
C THR A 47 2.89 -2.24 0.87
N PRO A 48 3.37 -2.86 1.97
CA PRO A 48 3.36 -4.31 2.12
C PRO A 48 1.95 -4.92 2.04
N ASN A 49 1.84 -6.12 1.49
CA ASN A 49 0.59 -6.87 1.35
C ASN A 49 -0.52 -6.08 0.62
N TYR A 50 -0.14 -5.16 -0.26
CA TYR A 50 -1.08 -4.33 -1.00
C TYR A 50 -1.44 -5.02 -2.33
N THR A 51 -2.73 -5.00 -2.66
CA THR A 51 -3.21 -5.44 -3.97
C THR A 51 -3.70 -4.22 -4.74
N LEU A 52 -3.05 -3.95 -5.86
CA LEU A 52 -3.45 -2.92 -6.81
C LEU A 52 -4.33 -3.54 -7.89
N HIS A 53 -5.59 -3.12 -7.94
CA HIS A 53 -6.45 -3.37 -9.09
C HIS A 53 -6.47 -2.11 -9.96
N ARG A 54 -6.00 -2.22 -11.21
CA ARG A 54 -6.00 -1.10 -12.14
C ARG A 54 -6.74 -1.47 -13.42
N LYS A 55 -7.72 -0.64 -13.77
CA LYS A 55 -8.51 -0.74 -14.98
C LYS A 55 -8.37 0.54 -15.78
N GLU A 56 -7.73 0.42 -16.93
CA GLU A 56 -7.58 1.47 -17.94
C GLU A 56 -8.32 1.01 -19.22
N PRO A 57 -8.57 1.90 -20.20
CA PRO A 57 -9.19 1.50 -21.47
C PRO A 57 -8.44 0.38 -22.21
N GLU A 58 -7.12 0.31 -22.07
CA GLU A 58 -6.24 -0.61 -22.79
C GLU A 58 -5.98 -1.93 -22.04
N PHE A 59 -6.12 -1.95 -20.71
CA PHE A 59 -5.81 -3.13 -19.90
C PHE A 59 -6.55 -3.13 -18.55
N GLU A 60 -6.76 -4.33 -18.01
CA GLU A 60 -7.26 -4.55 -16.67
C GLU A 60 -6.35 -5.58 -16.00
N ILE A 61 -5.63 -5.16 -14.96
CA ILE A 61 -4.62 -5.98 -14.30
C ILE A 61 -4.73 -5.88 -12.78
N THR A 62 -4.32 -6.96 -12.13
CA THR A 62 -4.13 -7.03 -10.67
C THR A 62 -2.66 -7.25 -10.40
N THR A 63 -2.08 -6.41 -9.54
CA THR A 63 -0.69 -6.54 -9.10
C THR A 63 -0.68 -6.70 -7.58
N THR A 64 0.10 -7.66 -7.10
CA THR A 64 0.26 -7.92 -5.67
C THR A 64 1.68 -7.60 -5.21
N PHE A 65 1.79 -7.06 -3.99
CA PHE A 65 3.06 -6.85 -3.31
C PHE A 65 3.13 -7.73 -2.07
N ASN A 66 4.28 -8.37 -1.88
CA ASN A 66 4.52 -9.26 -0.75
C ASN A 66 4.69 -8.50 0.57
N SER A 67 4.97 -9.24 1.64
CA SER A 67 5.17 -8.73 3.01
C SER A 67 6.33 -7.74 3.15
N LEU A 68 7.21 -7.67 2.15
CA LEU A 68 8.32 -6.72 2.08
C LEU A 68 8.04 -5.54 1.15
N GLY A 69 6.87 -5.48 0.52
CA GLY A 69 6.56 -4.47 -0.50
C GLY A 69 7.30 -4.70 -1.81
N LEU A 70 7.78 -5.92 -2.08
CA LEU A 70 8.34 -6.29 -3.37
C LEU A 70 7.25 -6.94 -4.24
N ARG A 71 7.37 -6.75 -5.55
CA ARG A 71 6.47 -7.37 -6.52
C ARG A 71 7.02 -8.72 -6.95
N ASP A 72 6.64 -9.75 -6.22
CA ASP A 72 6.89 -11.17 -6.49
C ASP A 72 6.12 -11.96 -5.40
N ARG A 73 6.21 -13.29 -5.40
CA ARG A 73 5.81 -14.16 -4.29
C ARG A 73 6.59 -13.87 -3.01
N GLU A 74 6.16 -14.50 -1.92
CA GLU A 74 6.89 -14.45 -0.65
C GLU A 74 8.21 -15.21 -0.72
N TYR A 75 9.26 -14.60 -0.20
CA TYR A 75 10.54 -15.23 0.05
C TYR A 75 10.96 -15.01 1.51
N PRO A 76 11.62 -15.98 2.16
CA PRO A 76 12.20 -15.76 3.47
C PRO A 76 13.25 -14.64 3.40
N ILE A 77 13.23 -13.73 4.38
CA ILE A 77 14.21 -12.64 4.46
C ILE A 77 15.63 -13.22 4.49
N GLU A 78 15.85 -14.18 5.40
CA GLU A 78 17.08 -14.95 5.45
C GLU A 78 17.21 -15.81 4.19
N LYS A 79 18.32 -15.64 3.47
CA LYS A 79 18.60 -16.42 2.27
C LYS A 79 18.93 -17.86 2.69
N PRO A 80 18.20 -18.88 2.21
CA PRO A 80 18.53 -20.26 2.52
C PRO A 80 19.96 -20.63 2.08
N ALA A 81 20.55 -21.60 2.78
CA ALA A 81 21.83 -22.17 2.39
C ALA A 81 21.71 -22.78 0.97
N GLU A 82 22.80 -22.74 0.22
CA GLU A 82 22.88 -23.34 -1.14
C GLU A 82 21.86 -22.80 -2.15
N THR A 83 21.24 -21.65 -1.87
CA THR A 83 20.30 -20.97 -2.77
C THR A 83 20.93 -19.72 -3.36
N GLU A 84 20.83 -19.57 -4.68
CA GLU A 84 21.11 -18.30 -5.37
C GLU A 84 19.86 -17.42 -5.34
N ARG A 85 20.04 -16.12 -5.09
CA ARG A 85 18.94 -15.15 -5.05
C ARG A 85 19.24 -14.06 -6.06
N ILE A 86 18.32 -13.87 -6.99
CA ILE A 86 18.39 -12.81 -8.00
C ILE A 86 17.62 -11.61 -7.45
N LEU A 87 18.27 -10.45 -7.42
CA LEU A 87 17.63 -9.17 -7.14
C LEU A 87 17.62 -8.37 -8.43
N VAL A 88 16.41 -7.98 -8.87
CA VAL A 88 16.23 -7.20 -10.09
C VAL A 88 16.07 -5.74 -9.71
N LEU A 89 17.05 -4.91 -10.10
CA LEU A 89 17.05 -3.47 -9.85
C LEU A 89 16.84 -2.72 -11.16
N GLY A 90 15.89 -1.79 -11.14
CA GLY A 90 15.59 -0.95 -12.30
C GLY A 90 14.60 0.14 -11.94
N ASP A 91 13.82 0.57 -12.93
CA ASP A 91 12.87 1.67 -12.83
C ASP A 91 11.42 1.17 -13.02
N SER A 92 10.56 2.05 -13.55
CA SER A 92 9.17 1.71 -13.87
C SER A 92 9.01 0.51 -14.82
N ILE A 93 9.99 0.26 -15.70
CA ILE A 93 9.94 -0.88 -16.63
C ILE A 93 10.15 -2.19 -15.85
N THR A 94 11.08 -2.20 -14.90
CA THR A 94 11.27 -3.34 -14.00
C THR A 94 10.07 -3.54 -13.07
N ALA A 95 9.49 -2.46 -12.55
CA ALA A 95 8.29 -2.55 -11.71
C ALA A 95 7.05 -3.08 -12.49
N ALA A 96 6.98 -2.79 -13.79
CA ALA A 96 6.04 -3.34 -14.76
C ALA A 96 4.56 -3.28 -14.37
N LEU A 97 4.10 -2.28 -13.59
CA LEU A 97 2.75 -2.21 -12.97
C LEU A 97 1.56 -2.18 -13.96
N GLN A 98 1.81 -2.32 -15.26
CA GLN A 98 0.85 -2.42 -16.37
C GLN A 98 0.66 -3.87 -16.84
N VAL A 99 1.50 -4.80 -16.40
CA VAL A 99 1.58 -6.19 -16.87
C VAL A 99 1.02 -7.10 -15.77
N ALA A 100 0.39 -8.23 -16.12
CA ALA A 100 -0.06 -9.20 -15.12
C ALA A 100 1.13 -9.83 -14.37
N ASP A 101 0.92 -10.26 -13.12
CA ASP A 101 1.99 -10.82 -12.29
C ASP A 101 2.63 -12.06 -12.94
N GLU A 102 1.86 -12.86 -13.70
CA GLU A 102 2.38 -14.06 -14.39
C GLU A 102 3.11 -13.75 -15.71
N GLU A 103 3.06 -12.51 -16.19
CA GLU A 103 3.58 -12.09 -17.50
C GLU A 103 4.82 -11.18 -17.41
N VAL A 104 5.24 -10.78 -16.20
CA VAL A 104 6.46 -9.99 -16.02
C VAL A 104 7.71 -10.82 -16.33
N TYR A 105 8.74 -10.20 -16.90
CA TYR A 105 9.96 -10.92 -17.27
C TYR A 105 10.69 -11.52 -16.06
N THR A 106 10.42 -11.03 -14.85
CA THR A 106 11.03 -11.55 -13.62
C THR A 106 10.52 -12.94 -13.24
N GLU A 107 9.35 -13.36 -13.75
CA GLU A 107 8.80 -14.71 -13.49
C GLU A 107 9.57 -15.83 -14.21
N ILE A 108 10.39 -15.49 -15.20
CA ILE A 108 11.19 -16.46 -15.96
C ILE A 108 12.68 -16.41 -15.62
N LEU A 109 13.06 -15.67 -14.57
CA LEU A 109 14.44 -15.56 -14.07
C LEU A 109 14.79 -16.67 -13.06
#